data_AF-A0A6B3AH69-F1
#
_entry.id   AF-A0A6B3AH69-F1
#
_cell.length_a   1.000
_cell.length_b   1.000
_cell.length_c   1.000
_cell.angle_alpha   90.00
_cell.angle_beta   90.00
_cell.angle_gamma   90.00
#
_symmetry.space_group_name_H-M   'P 1'
#
loop_
_entity.id
_entity.type
_entity.pdbx_description
1 polymer ?
#
loop_
_entity_poly.entity_id
_entity_poly.type
_entity_poly.pdbx_seq_one_letter_code
_entity_poly.pdbx_strand_id
1 'polypeptide(L)'
;AVDDVAEVVVEEPEPELVRDDERARDEDLAVEEAAVDVAEAAVDAAVDDVAEVVVEEPEPELVRDDERARDEDLAVEEAAVDVAEAAVDAAVDDVAEVVVEEPEPELVRDDERARDEDLAVEEAAEVVAEAAVDAADGQEQEADREERRQRNEPDRRPYADVPDAELSSTLAYYVEAADAAQEHAAAQEAKAEELRAALEPGGAVERSVAERAARVEAIRELRAAAVELPAMEAADIRRREEALGIEARLAEITRFGRPVVRGDDRAQLESRLADLRAEQERAAEQITALRQRQAEAERRAGPEAQHDEVLASWERSGGSQEAVLERTLAARRRRAEAAGKEAVTARSEVEKLDAAAATVRQEMNLRDAQPYEQRVAEEARRIQAQQEAARQQSQQQSAQHPGPDEQQSRGGTKR
;
A
#
# COMPACT_ATOMS: atom_id res chain seq x y z
N ALA A 1 -82.98 35.46 -31.67
CA ALA A 1 -82.28 35.87 -30.44
C ALA A 1 -81.16 34.85 -30.27
N VAL A 2 -80.02 35.03 -30.95
CA VAL A 2 -78.91 35.99 -30.63
C VAL A 2 -78.40 35.63 -29.23
N ASP A 3 -77.46 34.69 -29.18
CA ASP A 3 -76.00 34.91 -29.07
C ASP A 3 -75.60 35.30 -27.64
N ASP A 4 -74.75 34.45 -27.04
CA ASP A 4 -73.61 34.90 -26.23
C ASP A 4 -72.69 33.68 -25.99
N VAL A 5 -71.75 33.50 -26.91
CA VAL A 5 -70.56 32.68 -26.75
C VAL A 5 -69.49 33.61 -26.23
N ALA A 6 -69.08 33.42 -24.97
CA ALA A 6 -67.97 34.14 -24.38
C ALA A 6 -66.65 33.64 -24.99
N GLU A 7 -66.09 34.46 -25.88
CA GLU A 7 -64.77 34.34 -26.47
C GLU A 7 -63.72 34.72 -25.40
N VAL A 8 -63.02 33.73 -24.87
CA VAL A 8 -61.86 33.94 -24.00
C VAL A 8 -60.64 34.08 -24.89
N VAL A 9 -60.26 35.34 -25.15
CA VAL A 9 -58.99 35.71 -25.76
C VAL A 9 -57.89 35.43 -24.73
N VAL A 10 -57.12 34.37 -24.95
CA VAL A 10 -55.85 34.15 -24.27
C VAL A 10 -54.81 34.95 -25.04
N GLU A 11 -54.42 36.11 -24.51
CA GLU A 11 -53.25 36.86 -24.96
C GLU A 11 -52.00 35.98 -24.74
N GLU A 12 -51.37 35.55 -25.83
CA GLU A 12 -50.02 35.00 -25.81
C GLU A 12 -49.05 36.15 -25.51
N PRO A 13 -48.19 36.05 -24.47
CA PRO A 13 -47.14 37.02 -24.27
C PRO A 13 -46.04 36.82 -25.33
N GLU A 14 -45.72 37.90 -26.05
CA GLU A 14 -44.58 37.96 -26.97
C GLU A 14 -43.27 37.64 -26.23
N PRO A 15 -42.36 36.84 -26.81
CA PRO A 15 -41.05 36.63 -26.21
C PRO A 15 -40.17 37.87 -26.43
N GLU A 16 -39.86 38.56 -25.33
CA GLU A 16 -38.80 39.56 -25.29
C GLU A 16 -37.46 38.92 -25.69
N LEU A 17 -36.90 39.44 -26.78
CA LEU A 17 -35.55 39.17 -27.23
C LEU A 17 -34.54 39.74 -26.23
N VAL A 18 -34.13 38.94 -25.26
CA VAL A 18 -32.93 39.18 -24.46
C VAL A 18 -31.72 38.88 -25.35
N ARG A 19 -31.22 39.94 -26.00
CA ARG A 19 -29.84 40.00 -26.48
C ARG A 19 -28.99 40.50 -25.32
N ASP A 20 -28.41 39.60 -24.55
CA ASP A 20 -27.28 39.91 -23.69
C ASP A 20 -26.38 38.66 -23.55
N ASP A 21 -25.07 38.92 -23.70
CA ASP A 21 -23.93 38.11 -23.29
C ASP A 21 -23.50 36.86 -24.09
N GLU A 22 -23.01 37.12 -25.31
CA GLU A 22 -21.93 36.32 -25.96
C GLU A 22 -20.56 36.47 -25.25
N ARG A 23 -20.51 36.48 -23.91
CA ARG A 23 -19.25 36.69 -23.15
C ARG A 23 -18.90 35.58 -22.16
N ALA A 24 -19.59 34.44 -22.23
CA ALA A 24 -19.32 33.26 -21.41
C ALA A 24 -18.77 32.05 -22.21
N ARG A 25 -18.17 32.28 -23.39
CA ARG A 25 -17.63 31.19 -24.25
C ARG A 25 -16.10 31.06 -24.28
N ASP A 26 -15.38 31.92 -23.57
CA ASP A 26 -13.91 31.87 -23.54
C ASP A 26 -13.32 31.39 -22.19
N GLU A 27 -14.14 31.01 -21.21
CA GLU A 27 -13.65 30.47 -19.91
C GLU A 27 -13.83 28.95 -19.74
N ASP A 28 -14.59 28.28 -20.61
CA ASP A 28 -14.81 26.82 -20.53
C ASP A 28 -13.78 25.98 -21.33
N LEU A 29 -12.80 26.61 -21.98
CA LEU A 29 -11.70 25.90 -22.66
C LEU A 29 -10.39 25.85 -21.85
N ALA A 30 -10.37 26.37 -20.62
CA ALA A 30 -9.20 26.31 -19.73
C ALA A 30 -9.28 25.21 -18.65
N VAL A 31 -10.36 24.42 -18.60
CA VAL A 31 -10.55 23.35 -17.59
C VAL A 31 -10.31 21.95 -18.15
N GLU A 32 -10.17 21.79 -19.48
CA GLU A 32 -9.90 20.47 -20.09
C GLU A 32 -8.40 20.09 -20.17
N GLU A 33 -7.47 21.01 -19.86
CA GLU A 33 -6.03 20.71 -19.89
C GLU A 33 -5.44 20.34 -18.51
N ALA A 34 -6.21 20.47 -17.42
CA ALA A 34 -5.78 20.07 -16.08
C ALA A 34 -6.29 18.68 -15.65
N ALA A 35 -7.19 18.05 -16.43
CA ALA A 35 -7.73 16.73 -16.13
C ALA A 35 -6.96 15.58 -16.82
N VAL A 36 -6.03 15.89 -17.73
CA VAL A 36 -5.22 14.88 -18.42
C VAL A 36 -3.96 14.50 -17.62
N ASP A 37 -3.46 15.37 -16.75
CA ASP A 37 -2.24 15.10 -15.96
C ASP A 37 -2.49 14.30 -14.66
N VAL A 38 -3.74 14.15 -14.22
CA VAL A 38 -4.08 13.38 -12.99
C VAL A 38 -4.37 11.90 -13.30
N ALA A 39 -4.57 11.52 -14.56
CA ALA A 39 -4.80 10.14 -14.95
C ALA A 39 -3.51 9.34 -15.20
N GLU A 40 -2.38 10.00 -15.49
CA GLU A 40 -1.10 9.32 -15.73
C GLU A 40 -0.39 8.93 -14.41
N ALA A 41 -0.58 9.68 -13.32
CA ALA A 41 0.00 9.37 -12.01
C ALA A 41 -0.63 8.16 -11.30
N ALA A 42 -1.86 7.76 -11.65
CA ALA A 42 -2.52 6.60 -11.06
C ALA A 42 -2.14 5.26 -11.73
N VAL A 43 -1.52 5.29 -12.90
CA VAL A 43 -1.08 4.08 -13.62
C VAL A 43 0.30 3.63 -13.15
N ASP A 44 1.18 4.55 -12.73
CA ASP A 44 2.51 4.18 -12.21
C ASP A 44 2.47 3.53 -10.81
N ALA A 45 1.44 3.80 -10.00
CA ALA A 45 1.30 3.17 -8.67
C ALA A 45 0.79 1.71 -8.71
N ALA A 46 0.31 1.23 -9.86
CA ALA A 46 -0.24 -0.12 -10.01
C ALA A 46 0.71 -1.10 -10.74
N VAL A 47 1.80 -0.61 -11.32
CA VAL A 47 2.79 -1.44 -12.04
C VAL A 47 3.93 -1.92 -11.15
N ASP A 48 4.10 -1.34 -9.95
CA ASP A 48 5.18 -1.68 -9.02
C ASP A 48 4.89 -2.91 -8.11
N ASP A 49 3.70 -3.53 -8.21
CA ASP A 49 3.33 -4.73 -7.42
C ASP A 49 3.48 -6.04 -8.25
N VAL A 50 4.11 -6.02 -9.44
CA VAL A 50 4.27 -7.21 -10.33
C VAL A 50 5.68 -7.45 -10.88
N ALA A 51 6.71 -6.66 -10.55
CA ALA A 51 8.04 -6.81 -11.16
C ALA A 51 9.20 -6.98 -10.17
N GLU A 52 9.32 -8.16 -9.52
CA GLU A 52 10.62 -8.63 -9.04
C GLU A 52 10.71 -10.17 -8.98
N VAL A 53 10.79 -10.81 -10.15
CA VAL A 53 11.53 -12.07 -10.32
C VAL A 53 12.27 -11.97 -11.66
N VAL A 54 13.34 -11.17 -11.68
CA VAL A 54 14.32 -11.18 -12.79
C VAL A 54 15.25 -12.35 -12.52
N VAL A 55 14.97 -13.48 -13.16
CA VAL A 55 15.96 -14.54 -13.36
C VAL A 55 16.86 -14.05 -14.50
N GLU A 56 18.09 -13.67 -14.18
CA GLU A 56 19.15 -13.52 -15.18
C GLU A 56 19.45 -14.90 -15.77
N GLU A 57 19.12 -15.12 -17.05
CA GLU A 57 19.70 -16.18 -17.87
C GLU A 57 20.33 -15.60 -19.13
N PRO A 58 21.50 -16.14 -19.56
CA PRO A 58 22.39 -15.48 -20.51
C PRO A 58 21.96 -15.64 -21.96
N GLU A 59 22.23 -14.60 -22.76
CA GLU A 59 22.03 -14.56 -24.20
C GLU A 59 22.77 -15.69 -24.95
N PRO A 60 22.14 -16.36 -25.94
CA PRO A 60 22.89 -17.08 -26.96
C PRO A 60 23.18 -16.22 -28.18
N GLU A 61 24.46 -16.16 -28.54
CA GLU A 61 24.99 -15.60 -29.78
C GLU A 61 24.36 -16.20 -31.04
N LEU A 62 24.18 -15.32 -32.02
CA LEU A 62 23.77 -15.61 -33.39
C LEU A 62 24.74 -16.56 -34.12
N VAL A 63 24.19 -17.62 -34.73
CA VAL A 63 24.78 -18.20 -35.95
C VAL A 63 23.66 -18.37 -36.99
N ARG A 64 23.80 -17.62 -38.08
CA ARG A 64 23.10 -17.88 -39.35
C ARG A 64 23.76 -19.08 -40.04
N ASP A 65 22.96 -19.97 -40.61
CA ASP A 65 22.89 -20.23 -42.05
C ASP A 65 22.25 -21.59 -42.36
N ASP A 66 21.68 -21.64 -43.56
CA ASP A 66 21.39 -22.78 -44.41
C ASP A 66 19.99 -23.41 -44.46
N GLU A 67 19.48 -23.32 -45.69
CA GLU A 67 18.32 -23.94 -46.28
C GLU A 67 18.34 -25.48 -46.17
N ARG A 68 17.13 -26.05 -46.34
CA ARG A 68 16.84 -27.16 -47.29
C ARG A 68 16.50 -28.52 -46.66
N ALA A 69 15.22 -28.84 -46.84
CA ALA A 69 14.66 -30.10 -47.31
C ALA A 69 14.43 -31.28 -46.34
N ARG A 70 13.15 -31.70 -46.40
CA ARG A 70 12.63 -33.08 -46.47
C ARG A 70 12.34 -33.86 -45.17
N ASP A 71 11.05 -34.15 -45.08
CA ASP A 71 10.42 -35.47 -44.98
C ASP A 71 10.68 -36.36 -43.75
N GLU A 72 9.53 -36.87 -43.27
CA GLU A 72 9.28 -38.18 -42.63
C GLU A 72 9.54 -38.34 -41.12
N ASP A 73 8.41 -38.41 -40.41
CA ASP A 73 7.95 -39.51 -39.56
C ASP A 73 8.97 -40.33 -38.75
N LEU A 74 8.72 -40.35 -37.44
CA LEU A 74 8.84 -41.43 -36.43
C LEU A 74 9.37 -40.83 -35.11
N ALA A 75 8.50 -40.62 -34.12
CA ALA A 75 8.11 -41.59 -33.09
C ALA A 75 9.17 -41.80 -32.00
N VAL A 76 8.67 -41.78 -30.76
CA VAL A 76 9.20 -42.42 -29.54
C VAL A 76 10.03 -41.54 -28.58
N GLU A 77 9.49 -41.47 -27.35
CA GLU A 77 10.13 -41.30 -26.02
C GLU A 77 10.92 -40.04 -25.67
N GLU A 78 10.38 -39.26 -24.73
CA GLU A 78 11.12 -38.70 -23.59
C GLU A 78 10.21 -38.77 -22.35
N ALA A 79 10.57 -39.59 -21.35
CA ALA A 79 11.40 -39.23 -20.19
C ALA A 79 10.62 -38.39 -19.16
N ALA A 80 10.07 -39.01 -18.11
CA ALA A 80 10.76 -39.21 -16.84
C ALA A 80 11.22 -37.89 -16.20
N VAL A 81 10.39 -37.35 -15.30
CA VAL A 81 10.85 -36.43 -14.25
C VAL A 81 10.29 -36.94 -12.93
N ASP A 82 11.11 -37.74 -12.26
CA ASP A 82 11.01 -37.98 -10.83
C ASP A 82 11.61 -36.78 -10.07
N VAL A 83 10.83 -36.30 -9.12
CA VAL A 83 11.23 -35.92 -7.75
C VAL A 83 12.43 -34.97 -7.60
N ALA A 84 12.12 -33.70 -7.34
CA ALA A 84 12.93 -32.84 -6.47
C ALA A 84 12.09 -32.46 -5.24
N GLU A 85 12.19 -33.33 -4.24
CA GLU A 85 11.85 -33.16 -2.84
C GLU A 85 12.95 -32.32 -2.18
N ALA A 86 12.63 -31.15 -1.58
CA ALA A 86 13.27 -30.64 -0.36
C ALA A 86 12.78 -29.23 0.04
N ALA A 87 12.56 -29.08 1.35
CA ALA A 87 12.45 -27.86 2.16
C ALA A 87 11.03 -27.24 2.23
N VAL A 88 10.34 -27.10 3.36
CA VAL A 88 10.74 -27.08 4.77
C VAL A 88 9.55 -27.52 5.63
N ASP A 89 9.72 -28.62 6.35
CA ASP A 89 8.93 -29.00 7.53
C ASP A 89 9.56 -28.34 8.76
N ALA A 90 8.89 -27.34 9.34
CA ALA A 90 9.06 -26.97 10.75
C ALA A 90 7.93 -26.05 11.24
N ALA A 91 7.08 -26.64 12.08
CA ALA A 91 6.37 -26.04 13.21
C ALA A 91 5.08 -25.23 12.96
N VAL A 92 3.94 -25.93 12.90
CA VAL A 92 2.71 -25.52 13.58
C VAL A 92 1.95 -26.76 14.09
N ASP A 93 1.94 -26.98 15.40
CA ASP A 93 0.93 -27.72 16.18
C ASP A 93 1.14 -27.24 17.63
N ASP A 94 0.45 -26.20 18.08
CA ASP A 94 -0.91 -26.19 18.67
C ASP A 94 -0.96 -26.80 20.08
N VAL A 95 -1.49 -26.02 21.04
CA VAL A 95 -2.29 -26.40 22.23
C VAL A 95 -2.31 -25.26 23.26
N ALA A 96 -3.54 -24.86 23.58
CA ALA A 96 -4.01 -23.88 24.54
C ALA A 96 -3.64 -24.14 26.02
N GLU A 97 -3.70 -23.10 26.86
CA GLU A 97 -4.51 -23.10 28.10
C GLU A 97 -4.49 -21.75 28.87
N VAL A 98 -5.70 -21.26 29.12
CA VAL A 98 -6.23 -20.68 30.37
C VAL A 98 -5.87 -19.24 30.76
N VAL A 99 -6.85 -18.40 30.43
CA VAL A 99 -7.35 -17.21 31.12
C VAL A 99 -7.56 -17.45 32.63
N VAL A 100 -7.09 -16.54 33.48
CA VAL A 100 -7.71 -16.26 34.78
C VAL A 100 -7.89 -14.74 34.92
N GLU A 101 -9.14 -14.35 35.11
CA GLU A 101 -9.69 -13.02 35.33
C GLU A 101 -9.33 -12.46 36.73
N GLU A 102 -8.97 -11.16 36.79
CA GLU A 102 -9.41 -10.06 37.71
C GLU A 102 -9.55 -10.28 39.25
N PRO A 103 -9.70 -9.24 40.13
CA PRO A 103 -10.02 -7.81 39.89
C PRO A 103 -9.21 -6.75 40.70
N GLU A 104 -9.48 -5.48 40.39
CA GLU A 104 -9.17 -4.27 41.18
C GLU A 104 -9.87 -4.25 42.56
N PRO A 105 -9.47 -3.34 43.48
CA PRO A 105 -10.49 -2.36 43.88
C PRO A 105 -10.01 -0.93 44.20
N GLU A 106 -10.94 -0.02 43.93
CA GLU A 106 -11.03 1.40 44.31
C GLU A 106 -11.08 1.68 45.84
N LEU A 107 -10.56 2.86 46.20
CA LEU A 107 -11.06 3.87 47.15
C LEU A 107 -11.65 3.43 48.52
N VAL A 108 -11.00 3.87 49.62
CA VAL A 108 -11.69 4.35 50.83
C VAL A 108 -10.91 5.53 51.44
N ARG A 109 -11.56 6.70 51.48
CA ARG A 109 -11.25 7.84 52.37
C ARG A 109 -12.00 7.67 53.70
N ASP A 110 -11.69 8.56 54.64
CA ASP A 110 -12.34 8.83 55.94
C ASP A 110 -11.49 8.30 57.12
N ASP A 111 -11.27 8.98 58.24
CA ASP A 111 -11.49 10.34 58.69
C ASP A 111 -10.80 10.48 60.07
N GLU A 112 -10.44 11.72 60.40
CA GLU A 112 -10.33 12.36 61.73
C GLU A 112 -10.18 11.55 63.06
N ARG A 113 -9.12 11.89 63.83
CA ARG A 113 -9.16 12.29 65.26
C ARG A 113 -7.73 12.61 65.74
N ALA A 114 -7.32 13.87 65.89
CA ALA A 114 -7.62 14.80 66.98
C ALA A 114 -7.06 14.38 68.36
N ARG A 115 -6.12 15.22 68.85
CA ARG A 115 -5.95 15.67 70.25
C ARG A 115 -5.34 14.66 71.25
N ASP A 116 -4.45 14.99 72.18
CA ASP A 116 -4.04 16.26 72.83
C ASP A 116 -2.72 16.00 73.60
N GLU A 117 -1.96 17.08 73.87
CA GLU A 117 -1.26 17.40 75.15
C GLU A 117 -0.15 16.43 75.67
N ASP A 118 1.02 16.81 76.19
CA ASP A 118 1.51 18.06 76.77
C ASP A 118 3.05 18.05 76.91
N LEU A 119 3.62 19.23 76.61
CA LEU A 119 4.66 20.01 77.29
C LEU A 119 5.84 19.40 78.09
N ALA A 120 6.97 20.09 77.81
CA ALA A 120 8.06 20.54 78.70
C ALA A 120 9.28 19.63 78.87
N VAL A 121 10.43 20.06 78.31
CA VAL A 121 11.61 20.50 79.08
C VAL A 121 12.39 21.54 78.24
N GLU A 122 12.70 22.65 78.88
CA GLU A 122 13.53 23.78 78.45
C GLU A 122 15.02 23.41 78.23
N GLU A 123 15.62 24.11 77.27
CA GLU A 123 16.90 24.83 77.44
C GLU A 123 18.12 24.08 78.01
N ALA A 124 19.03 23.68 77.11
CA ALA A 124 20.48 23.85 77.28
C ALA A 124 21.23 23.35 76.03
N ALA A 125 22.36 24.00 75.75
CA ALA A 125 23.36 23.67 74.73
C ALA A 125 23.17 24.29 73.33
N GLU A 126 23.08 25.63 73.35
CA GLU A 126 23.96 26.45 72.51
C GLU A 126 25.41 25.90 72.61
N VAL A 127 26.12 25.84 71.47
CA VAL A 127 27.53 25.39 71.31
C VAL A 127 27.74 23.87 71.21
N VAL A 128 27.38 23.23 70.09
CA VAL A 128 28.22 22.35 69.21
C VAL A 128 27.38 21.96 67.98
N ALA A 129 27.01 22.93 67.14
CA ALA A 129 26.25 22.69 65.90
C ALA A 129 26.83 23.45 64.69
N GLU A 130 28.12 23.78 64.74
CA GLU A 130 28.84 24.44 63.64
C GLU A 130 29.92 23.53 63.03
N ALA A 131 30.05 22.27 63.47
CA ALA A 131 31.04 21.32 62.96
C ALA A 131 30.46 20.05 62.31
N ALA A 132 29.13 19.84 62.37
CA ALA A 132 28.48 18.66 61.79
C ALA A 132 27.73 18.96 60.48
N VAL A 133 27.44 20.23 60.17
CA VAL A 133 26.89 20.65 58.87
C VAL A 133 28.02 20.72 57.81
N ASP A 134 29.25 21.03 58.21
CA ASP A 134 30.43 21.02 57.32
C ASP A 134 30.88 19.60 56.89
N ALA A 135 30.54 18.56 57.65
CA ALA A 135 30.95 17.19 57.35
C ALA A 135 29.99 16.46 56.39
N ALA A 136 28.69 16.77 56.45
CA ALA A 136 27.69 16.21 55.52
C ALA A 136 27.76 16.89 54.14
N ASP A 137 27.89 18.23 54.11
CA ASP A 137 28.15 18.98 52.87
C ASP A 137 29.52 18.62 52.26
N GLY A 138 30.51 18.32 53.11
CA GLY A 138 31.83 17.83 52.67
C GLY A 138 31.77 16.44 52.01
N GLN A 139 30.97 15.51 52.52
CA GLN A 139 30.83 14.15 51.97
C GLN A 139 29.99 14.11 50.69
N GLU A 140 28.92 14.91 50.59
CA GLU A 140 28.16 15.05 49.34
C GLU A 140 29.00 15.77 48.25
N GLN A 141 29.77 16.79 48.62
CA GLN A 141 30.71 17.44 47.70
C GLN A 141 31.88 16.53 47.30
N GLU A 142 32.34 15.64 48.18
CA GLU A 142 33.38 14.65 47.86
C GLU A 142 32.84 13.56 46.94
N ALA A 143 31.64 13.04 47.19
CA ALA A 143 30.97 12.08 46.30
C ALA A 143 30.72 12.69 44.91
N ASP A 144 30.23 13.93 44.83
CA ASP A 144 30.06 14.67 43.57
C ASP A 144 31.39 14.94 42.87
N ARG A 145 32.45 15.27 43.62
CA ARG A 145 33.80 15.46 43.05
C ARG A 145 34.40 14.17 42.57
N GLU A 146 34.18 13.07 43.27
CA GLU A 146 34.66 11.75 42.90
C GLU A 146 33.92 11.22 41.67
N GLU A 147 32.60 11.42 41.59
CA GLU A 147 31.81 11.09 40.40
C GLU A 147 32.20 11.95 39.20
N ARG A 148 32.46 13.26 39.39
CA ARG A 148 33.01 14.14 38.33
C ARG A 148 34.42 13.72 37.90
N ARG A 149 35.26 13.24 38.82
CA ARG A 149 36.60 12.73 38.48
C ARG A 149 36.51 11.44 37.68
N GLN A 150 35.66 10.50 38.09
CA GLN A 150 35.44 9.24 37.39
C GLN A 150 34.80 9.44 36.00
N ARG A 151 33.88 10.41 35.85
CA ARG A 151 33.32 10.80 34.54
C ARG A 151 34.33 11.47 33.61
N ASN A 152 35.37 12.10 34.16
CA ASN A 152 36.44 12.77 33.40
C ASN A 152 37.65 11.86 33.10
N GLU A 153 37.62 10.58 33.50
CA GLU A 153 38.65 9.63 33.10
C GLU A 153 38.60 9.42 31.58
N PRO A 154 39.71 9.64 30.84
CA PRO A 154 39.74 9.51 29.38
C PRO A 154 39.32 8.11 28.92
N ASP A 155 39.68 7.06 29.65
CA ASP A 155 39.41 5.66 29.30
C ASP A 155 37.92 5.27 29.40
N ARG A 156 37.06 6.12 29.97
CA ARG A 156 35.61 5.89 30.13
C ARG A 156 34.74 6.81 29.29
N ARG A 157 35.33 7.80 28.62
CA ARG A 157 34.60 8.82 27.85
C ARG A 157 34.44 8.36 26.40
N PRO A 158 33.19 8.21 25.90
CA PRO A 158 32.98 7.99 24.48
C PRO A 158 33.58 9.21 23.72
N TYR A 159 34.36 8.93 22.69
CA TYR A 159 35.06 9.92 21.85
C TYR A 159 36.29 10.64 22.47
N ALA A 160 36.81 10.20 23.63
CA ALA A 160 38.05 10.77 24.20
C ALA A 160 39.26 10.70 23.25
N ASP A 161 39.32 9.65 22.43
CA ASP A 161 40.40 9.43 21.46
C ASP A 161 40.24 10.22 20.15
N VAL A 162 39.05 10.79 19.89
CA VAL A 162 38.75 11.53 18.66
C VAL A 162 39.41 12.93 18.72
N PRO A 163 40.11 13.39 17.67
CA PRO A 163 40.68 14.73 17.61
C PRO A 163 39.63 15.84 17.67
N ASP A 164 39.99 17.00 18.24
CA ASP A 164 39.09 18.17 18.36
C ASP A 164 38.57 18.64 16.98
N ALA A 165 39.42 18.56 15.96
CA ALA A 165 39.05 18.88 14.58
C ALA A 165 37.94 17.97 14.04
N GLU A 166 37.94 16.69 14.42
CA GLU A 166 36.99 15.69 13.95
C GLU A 166 35.68 15.67 14.75
N LEU A 167 35.70 16.10 16.03
CA LEU A 167 34.49 16.19 16.86
C LEU A 167 33.41 17.08 16.25
N SER A 168 33.81 18.18 15.62
CA SER A 168 32.87 19.08 14.95
C SER A 168 32.18 18.40 13.75
N SER A 169 32.94 17.62 12.97
CA SER A 169 32.40 16.86 11.85
C SER A 169 31.56 15.66 12.28
N THR A 170 31.92 14.96 13.36
CA THR A 170 31.11 13.85 13.88
C THR A 170 29.80 14.36 14.45
N LEU A 171 29.80 15.52 15.13
CA LEU A 171 28.57 16.18 15.56
C LEU A 171 27.68 16.53 14.36
N ALA A 172 28.25 17.16 13.33
CA ALA A 172 27.50 17.51 12.12
C ALA A 172 26.89 16.26 11.46
N TYR A 173 27.66 15.17 11.36
CA TYR A 173 27.19 13.89 10.83
C TYR A 173 26.01 13.33 11.63
N TYR A 174 26.09 13.27 12.96
CA TYR A 174 24.99 12.71 13.76
C TYR A 174 23.72 13.58 13.69
N VAL A 175 23.86 14.91 13.61
CA VAL A 175 22.72 15.82 13.44
C VAL A 175 22.07 15.61 12.08
N GLU A 176 22.86 15.59 10.99
CA GLU A 176 22.33 15.36 9.64
C GLU A 176 21.68 13.98 9.51
N ALA A 177 22.29 12.95 10.10
CA ALA A 177 21.71 11.62 10.14
C ALA A 177 20.42 11.56 10.96
N ALA A 178 20.33 12.29 12.08
CA ALA A 178 19.11 12.38 12.89
C ALA A 178 17.98 13.09 12.12
N ASP A 179 18.28 14.19 11.43
CA ASP A 179 17.33 14.92 10.59
C ASP A 179 16.79 14.00 9.47
N ALA A 180 17.68 13.30 8.77
CA ALA A 180 17.29 12.35 7.72
C ALA A 180 16.45 11.17 8.26
N ALA A 181 16.82 10.63 9.43
CA ALA A 181 16.05 9.58 10.09
C ALA A 181 14.67 10.08 10.56
N GLN A 182 14.56 11.35 10.96
CA GLN A 182 13.31 11.98 11.35
C GLN A 182 12.38 12.16 10.14
N GLU A 183 12.91 12.59 9.00
CA GLU A 183 12.15 12.66 7.74
C GLU A 183 11.64 11.27 7.33
N HIS A 184 12.50 10.25 7.40
CA HIS A 184 12.11 8.87 7.10
C HIS A 184 11.04 8.36 8.06
N ALA A 185 11.16 8.64 9.37
CA ALA A 185 10.16 8.26 10.37
C ALA A 185 8.80 8.92 10.09
N ALA A 186 8.79 10.21 9.76
CA ALA A 186 7.59 10.96 9.42
C ALA A 186 6.93 10.42 8.14
N ALA A 187 7.72 10.08 7.12
CA ALA A 187 7.21 9.48 5.88
C ALA A 187 6.54 8.12 6.12
N GLN A 188 7.14 7.26 6.97
CA GLN A 188 6.56 5.95 7.31
C GLN A 188 5.28 6.09 8.15
N GLU A 189 5.24 7.08 9.04
CA GLU A 189 4.03 7.37 9.82
C GLU A 189 2.89 7.87 8.93
N ALA A 190 3.17 8.82 8.04
CA ALA A 190 2.19 9.31 7.06
C ALA A 190 1.66 8.17 6.18
N LYS A 191 2.54 7.28 5.71
CA LYS A 191 2.16 6.07 4.95
C LYS A 191 1.28 5.13 5.78
N ALA A 192 1.61 4.92 7.06
CA ALA A 192 0.81 4.08 7.95
C ALA A 192 -0.59 4.69 8.19
N GLU A 193 -0.68 6.01 8.34
CA GLU A 193 -1.95 6.74 8.49
C GLU A 193 -2.80 6.67 7.22
N GLU A 194 -2.20 6.89 6.04
CA GLU A 194 -2.89 6.77 4.76
C GLU A 194 -3.49 5.35 4.59
N LEU A 195 -2.68 4.32 4.88
CA LEU A 195 -3.14 2.94 4.79
C LEU A 195 -4.26 2.63 5.79
N ARG A 196 -4.24 3.23 6.99
CA ARG A 196 -5.33 3.09 7.97
C ARG A 196 -6.60 3.82 7.53
N ALA A 197 -6.49 5.03 7.01
CA ALA A 197 -7.62 5.77 6.46
C ALA A 197 -8.28 5.00 5.29
N ALA A 198 -7.48 4.33 4.46
CA ALA A 198 -7.99 3.50 3.38
C ALA A 198 -8.80 2.26 3.86
N LEU A 199 -8.57 1.79 5.09
CA LEU A 199 -9.23 0.64 5.71
C LEU A 199 -10.55 0.99 6.41
N GLU A 200 -10.90 2.27 6.53
CA GLU A 200 -12.17 2.68 7.14
C GLU A 200 -13.37 2.15 6.33
N PRO A 201 -14.53 1.89 6.98
CA PRO A 201 -15.75 1.53 6.26
C PRO A 201 -16.13 2.61 5.23
N GLY A 202 -16.45 2.20 4.00
CA GLY A 202 -16.63 3.10 2.85
C GLY A 202 -15.33 3.71 2.30
N GLY A 203 -14.18 3.29 2.82
CA GLY A 203 -12.85 3.76 2.43
C GLY A 203 -12.43 3.34 1.03
N ALA A 204 -11.18 3.64 0.68
CA ALA A 204 -10.64 3.37 -0.65
C ALA A 204 -10.62 1.85 -0.99
N VAL A 205 -10.41 0.98 0.00
CA VAL A 205 -10.41 -0.48 -0.21
C VAL A 205 -11.78 -0.96 -0.66
N GLU A 206 -12.82 -0.66 0.12
CA GLU A 206 -14.19 -1.09 -0.17
C GLU A 206 -14.67 -0.57 -1.53
N ARG A 207 -14.38 0.69 -1.85
CA ARG A 207 -14.70 1.27 -3.17
C ARG A 207 -14.02 0.52 -4.31
N SER A 208 -12.72 0.26 -4.20
CA SER A 208 -11.98 -0.49 -5.24
C SER A 208 -12.50 -1.91 -5.44
N VAL A 209 -12.89 -2.59 -4.36
CA VAL A 209 -13.43 -3.96 -4.42
C VAL A 209 -14.84 -3.96 -5.00
N ALA A 210 -15.67 -2.97 -4.65
CA ALA A 210 -16.99 -2.78 -5.22
C ALA A 210 -16.93 -2.48 -6.73
N GLU A 211 -16.01 -1.61 -7.17
CA GLU A 211 -15.78 -1.33 -8.59
C GLU A 211 -15.34 -2.59 -9.35
N ARG A 212 -14.43 -3.38 -8.77
CA ARG A 212 -14.00 -4.65 -9.36
C ARG A 212 -15.13 -5.68 -9.40
N ALA A 213 -15.97 -5.75 -8.37
CA ALA A 213 -17.15 -6.61 -8.33
C ALA A 213 -18.15 -6.22 -9.44
N ALA A 214 -18.45 -4.93 -9.57
CA ALA A 214 -19.33 -4.40 -10.60
C ALA A 214 -18.80 -4.69 -12.01
N ARG A 215 -17.47 -4.61 -12.22
CA ARG A 215 -16.83 -5.00 -13.49
C ARG A 215 -17.01 -6.49 -13.78
N VAL A 216 -16.83 -7.36 -12.78
CA VAL A 216 -17.03 -8.82 -12.92
C VAL A 216 -18.48 -9.16 -13.24
N GLU A 217 -19.44 -8.52 -12.57
CA GLU A 217 -20.86 -8.67 -12.85
C GLU A 217 -21.20 -8.24 -14.28
N ALA A 218 -20.70 -7.08 -14.71
CA ALA A 218 -20.87 -6.60 -16.09
C ALA A 218 -20.33 -7.60 -17.12
N ILE A 219 -19.14 -8.18 -16.90
CA ILE A 219 -18.59 -9.20 -17.80
C ILE A 219 -19.51 -10.44 -17.87
N ARG A 220 -20.06 -10.89 -16.73
CA ARG A 220 -20.99 -12.02 -16.68
C ARG A 220 -22.31 -11.69 -17.38
N GLU A 221 -22.83 -10.48 -17.20
CA GLU A 221 -24.01 -9.98 -17.91
C GLU A 221 -23.81 -9.95 -19.43
N LEU A 222 -22.63 -9.53 -19.91
CA LEU A 222 -22.32 -9.57 -21.34
C LEU A 222 -22.31 -10.98 -21.91
N ARG A 223 -21.71 -11.93 -21.18
CA ARG A 223 -21.70 -13.34 -21.58
C ARG A 223 -23.11 -13.92 -21.62
N ALA A 224 -23.96 -13.56 -20.65
CA ALA A 224 -25.37 -13.96 -20.65
C ALA A 224 -26.12 -13.34 -21.85
N ALA A 225 -25.97 -12.04 -22.07
CA ALA A 225 -26.60 -11.32 -23.19
C ALA A 225 -26.17 -11.88 -24.55
N ALA A 226 -24.91 -12.28 -24.72
CA ALA A 226 -24.40 -12.89 -25.93
C ALA A 226 -25.10 -14.22 -26.30
N VAL A 227 -25.68 -14.92 -25.32
CA VAL A 227 -26.44 -16.16 -25.54
C VAL A 227 -27.95 -15.87 -25.64
N GLU A 228 -28.48 -15.03 -24.76
CA GLU A 228 -29.92 -14.76 -24.67
C GLU A 228 -30.46 -13.96 -25.85
N LEU A 229 -29.73 -12.92 -26.28
CA LEU A 229 -30.20 -11.98 -27.28
C LEU A 229 -30.42 -12.65 -28.65
N PRO A 230 -29.46 -13.44 -29.20
CA PRO A 230 -29.71 -14.18 -30.45
C PRO A 230 -30.85 -15.18 -30.35
N ALA A 231 -31.03 -15.83 -29.19
CA ALA A 231 -32.12 -16.77 -28.97
C ALA A 231 -33.50 -16.08 -28.99
N MET A 232 -33.60 -14.91 -28.37
CA MET A 232 -34.81 -14.09 -28.37
C MET A 232 -35.14 -13.55 -29.77
N GLU A 233 -34.14 -13.05 -30.49
CA GLU A 233 -34.30 -12.58 -31.88
C GLU A 233 -34.76 -13.70 -32.81
N ALA A 234 -34.17 -14.89 -32.70
CA ALA A 234 -34.59 -16.05 -33.48
C ALA A 234 -36.03 -16.47 -33.16
N ALA A 235 -36.45 -16.38 -31.89
CA ALA A 235 -37.83 -16.66 -31.50
C ALA A 235 -38.82 -15.60 -32.04
N ASP A 236 -38.45 -14.32 -32.03
CA ASP A 236 -39.24 -13.24 -32.63
C ASP A 236 -39.41 -13.43 -34.14
N ILE A 237 -38.34 -13.79 -34.86
CA ILE A 237 -38.41 -14.10 -36.30
C ILE A 237 -39.41 -15.24 -36.57
N ARG A 238 -39.34 -16.35 -35.82
CA ARG A 238 -40.28 -17.48 -35.97
C ARG A 238 -41.74 -17.06 -35.72
N ARG A 239 -41.99 -16.21 -34.71
CA ARG A 239 -43.34 -15.68 -34.45
C ARG A 239 -43.84 -14.79 -35.59
N ARG A 240 -42.96 -13.98 -36.19
CA ARG A 240 -43.31 -13.16 -37.36
C ARG A 240 -43.64 -14.01 -38.57
N GLU A 241 -42.87 -15.06 -38.81
CA GLU A 241 -43.15 -16.01 -39.90
C GLU A 241 -44.49 -16.74 -39.67
N GLU A 242 -44.79 -17.16 -38.44
CA GLU A 242 -46.09 -17.76 -38.09
C GLU A 242 -47.24 -16.78 -38.33
N ALA A 243 -47.10 -15.53 -37.87
CA ALA A 243 -48.11 -14.49 -38.06
C ALA A 243 -48.36 -14.22 -39.55
N LEU A 244 -47.31 -14.09 -40.36
CA LEU A 244 -47.41 -13.93 -41.82
C LEU A 244 -48.10 -15.13 -42.49
N GLY A 245 -47.81 -16.35 -42.03
CA GLY A 245 -48.47 -17.56 -42.51
C GLY A 245 -49.97 -17.59 -42.20
N ILE A 246 -50.38 -17.11 -41.01
CA ILE A 246 -51.79 -16.98 -40.64
C ILE A 246 -52.46 -15.88 -41.45
N GLU A 247 -51.82 -14.73 -41.62
CA GLU A 247 -52.33 -13.63 -42.46
C GLU A 247 -52.56 -14.08 -43.90
N ALA A 248 -51.61 -14.82 -44.49
CA ALA A 248 -51.75 -15.39 -45.83
C ALA A 248 -52.95 -16.35 -45.94
N ARG A 249 -53.16 -17.22 -44.95
CA ARG A 249 -54.34 -18.13 -44.91
C ARG A 249 -55.66 -17.38 -44.74
N LEU A 250 -55.69 -16.32 -43.93
CA LEU A 250 -56.87 -15.48 -43.73
C LEU A 250 -57.24 -14.66 -44.97
N ALA A 251 -56.24 -14.28 -45.77
CA ALA A 251 -56.38 -13.56 -47.03
C ALA A 251 -56.71 -14.47 -48.23
N GLU A 252 -56.51 -15.78 -48.11
CA GLU A 252 -56.75 -16.73 -49.19
C GLU A 252 -58.23 -16.74 -49.60
N ILE A 253 -58.49 -16.57 -50.89
CA ILE A 253 -59.81 -16.59 -51.49
C ILE A 253 -59.95 -17.72 -52.50
N THR A 254 -61.10 -18.36 -52.50
CA THR A 254 -61.49 -19.35 -53.51
C THR A 254 -61.62 -18.70 -54.89
N ARG A 255 -61.67 -19.52 -55.96
CA ARG A 255 -61.91 -19.08 -57.35
C ARG A 255 -63.12 -18.15 -57.51
N PHE A 256 -64.09 -18.20 -56.60
CA PHE A 256 -65.30 -17.37 -56.62
C PHE A 256 -65.23 -16.14 -55.71
N GLY A 257 -64.04 -15.74 -55.26
CA GLY A 257 -63.82 -14.55 -54.44
C GLY A 257 -64.29 -14.65 -52.99
N ARG A 258 -64.65 -15.86 -52.51
CA ARG A 258 -65.05 -16.07 -51.11
C ARG A 258 -63.83 -16.52 -50.29
N PRO A 259 -63.68 -16.09 -49.03
CA PRO A 259 -62.60 -16.55 -48.15
C PRO A 259 -62.54 -18.08 -48.08
N VAL A 260 -61.33 -18.63 -48.07
CA VAL A 260 -61.09 -20.07 -47.90
C VAL A 260 -61.44 -20.51 -46.48
N VAL A 261 -60.97 -19.78 -45.47
CA VAL A 261 -61.27 -20.02 -44.05
C VAL A 261 -62.49 -19.21 -43.60
N ARG A 262 -63.45 -19.84 -42.90
CA ARG A 262 -64.73 -19.22 -42.48
C ARG A 262 -65.17 -19.73 -41.11
N GLY A 263 -66.13 -19.02 -40.50
CA GLY A 263 -66.75 -19.44 -39.24
C GLY A 263 -65.74 -19.50 -38.10
N ASP A 264 -65.83 -20.56 -37.30
CA ASP A 264 -65.02 -20.75 -36.09
C ASP A 264 -63.52 -20.85 -36.41
N ASP A 265 -63.13 -21.51 -37.50
CA ASP A 265 -61.73 -21.62 -37.92
C ASP A 265 -61.12 -20.25 -38.20
N ARG A 266 -61.91 -19.33 -38.78
CA ARG A 266 -61.46 -17.96 -39.03
C ARG A 266 -61.28 -17.20 -37.73
N ALA A 267 -62.24 -17.31 -36.80
CA ALA A 267 -62.17 -16.67 -35.50
C ALA A 267 -60.97 -17.18 -34.68
N GLN A 268 -60.65 -18.48 -34.75
CA GLN A 268 -59.46 -19.06 -34.11
C GLN A 268 -58.15 -18.50 -34.68
N LEU A 269 -58.03 -18.41 -36.01
CA LEU A 269 -56.86 -17.82 -36.66
C LEU A 269 -56.70 -16.33 -36.33
N GLU A 270 -57.80 -15.57 -36.31
CA GLU A 270 -57.79 -14.15 -35.93
C GLU A 270 -57.38 -13.96 -34.47
N SER A 271 -57.87 -14.80 -33.56
CA SER A 271 -57.43 -14.81 -32.15
C SER A 271 -55.95 -15.13 -32.02
N ARG A 272 -55.48 -16.20 -32.68
CA ARG A 272 -54.06 -16.59 -32.66
C ARG A 272 -53.16 -15.49 -33.22
N LEU A 273 -53.59 -14.79 -34.27
CA LEU A 273 -52.86 -13.67 -34.84
C LEU A 273 -52.77 -12.48 -33.86
N ALA A 274 -53.86 -12.18 -33.14
CA ALA A 274 -53.86 -11.16 -32.10
C ALA A 274 -52.90 -11.53 -30.96
N ASP A 275 -52.91 -12.79 -30.52
CA ASP A 275 -51.98 -13.30 -29.50
C ASP A 275 -50.52 -13.18 -29.96
N LEU A 276 -50.21 -13.60 -31.19
CA LEU A 276 -48.85 -13.49 -31.75
C LEU A 276 -48.36 -12.04 -31.83
N ARG A 277 -49.23 -11.09 -32.17
CA ARG A 277 -48.88 -9.66 -32.19
C ARG A 277 -48.59 -9.12 -30.79
N ALA A 278 -49.42 -9.47 -29.81
CA ALA A 278 -49.17 -9.09 -28.42
C ALA A 278 -47.87 -9.73 -27.87
N GLU A 279 -47.58 -10.98 -28.25
CA GLU A 279 -46.30 -11.62 -27.92
C GLU A 279 -45.09 -10.92 -28.59
N GLN A 280 -45.22 -10.48 -29.84
CA GLN A 280 -44.18 -9.73 -30.54
C GLN A 280 -43.90 -8.37 -29.91
N GLU A 281 -44.94 -7.64 -29.49
CA GLU A 281 -44.76 -6.36 -28.78
C GLU A 281 -43.96 -6.55 -27.50
N ARG A 282 -44.33 -7.55 -26.67
CA ARG A 282 -43.58 -7.89 -25.44
C ARG A 282 -42.14 -8.34 -25.74
N ALA A 283 -41.94 -9.15 -26.78
CA ALA A 283 -40.62 -9.61 -27.17
C ALA A 283 -39.74 -8.44 -27.63
N ALA A 284 -40.30 -7.48 -28.37
CA ALA A 284 -39.58 -6.28 -28.82
C ALA A 284 -39.15 -5.40 -27.64
N GLU A 285 -40.01 -5.21 -26.63
CA GLU A 285 -39.66 -4.51 -25.39
C GLU A 285 -38.52 -5.22 -24.65
N GLN A 286 -38.59 -6.55 -24.50
CA GLN A 286 -37.56 -7.33 -23.84
C GLN A 286 -36.22 -7.31 -24.59
N ILE A 287 -36.23 -7.43 -25.92
CA ILE A 287 -35.02 -7.32 -26.75
C ILE A 287 -34.40 -5.93 -26.59
N THR A 288 -35.23 -4.87 -26.58
CA THR A 288 -34.74 -3.49 -26.39
C THR A 288 -34.12 -3.30 -25.01
N ALA A 289 -34.78 -3.79 -23.95
CA ALA A 289 -34.25 -3.74 -22.59
C ALA A 289 -32.94 -4.53 -22.44
N LEU A 290 -32.84 -5.71 -23.08
CA LEU A 290 -31.64 -6.53 -23.06
C LEU A 290 -30.47 -5.85 -23.80
N ARG A 291 -30.74 -5.20 -24.95
CA ARG A 291 -29.73 -4.39 -25.66
C ARG A 291 -29.23 -3.20 -24.84
N GLN A 292 -30.12 -2.55 -24.12
CA GLN A 292 -29.74 -1.45 -23.22
C GLN A 292 -28.83 -1.94 -22.09
N ARG A 293 -29.20 -3.07 -21.46
CA ARG A 293 -28.36 -3.72 -20.44
C ARG A 293 -27.01 -4.17 -20.99
N GLN A 294 -26.99 -4.75 -22.20
CA GLN A 294 -25.75 -5.11 -22.88
C GLN A 294 -24.85 -3.88 -23.07
N ALA A 295 -25.39 -2.78 -23.59
CA ALA A 295 -24.61 -1.54 -23.80
C ALA A 295 -24.10 -0.93 -22.47
N GLU A 296 -24.88 -1.02 -21.38
CA GLU A 296 -24.44 -0.62 -20.06
C GLU A 296 -23.31 -1.52 -19.53
N ALA A 297 -23.44 -2.82 -19.70
CA ALA A 297 -22.45 -3.80 -19.29
C ALA A 297 -21.16 -3.67 -20.12
N GLU A 298 -21.24 -3.35 -21.41
CA GLU A 298 -20.08 -3.07 -22.29
C GLU A 298 -19.26 -1.89 -21.75
N ARG A 299 -19.93 -0.82 -21.32
CA ARG A 299 -19.27 0.34 -20.71
C ARG A 299 -18.59 0.01 -19.39
N ARG A 300 -19.18 -0.84 -18.55
CA ARG A 300 -18.63 -1.18 -17.21
C ARG A 300 -17.57 -2.28 -17.26
N ALA A 301 -17.70 -3.25 -18.16
CA ALA A 301 -16.80 -4.41 -18.26
C ALA A 301 -15.39 -4.02 -18.73
N GLY A 302 -15.27 -2.95 -19.51
CA GLY A 302 -14.03 -2.53 -20.13
C GLY A 302 -13.61 -3.44 -21.29
N PRO A 303 -12.32 -3.42 -21.69
CA PRO A 303 -11.83 -4.12 -22.89
C PRO A 303 -12.07 -5.64 -22.87
N GLU A 304 -12.62 -6.18 -23.95
CA GLU A 304 -12.95 -7.61 -24.09
C GLU A 304 -11.74 -8.53 -23.89
N ALA A 305 -10.56 -8.12 -24.38
CA ALA A 305 -9.32 -8.87 -24.24
C ALA A 305 -8.92 -9.15 -22.77
N GLN A 306 -9.44 -8.36 -21.81
CA GLN A 306 -9.13 -8.52 -20.39
C GLN A 306 -10.19 -9.32 -19.62
N HIS A 307 -11.31 -9.71 -20.25
CA HIS A 307 -12.45 -10.28 -19.53
C HIS A 307 -12.09 -11.58 -18.79
N ASP A 308 -11.37 -12.50 -19.47
CA ASP A 308 -10.95 -13.76 -18.86
C ASP A 308 -9.95 -13.56 -17.71
N GLU A 309 -9.02 -12.61 -17.86
CA GLU A 309 -8.05 -12.28 -16.82
C GLU A 309 -8.73 -11.69 -15.57
N VAL A 310 -9.70 -10.79 -15.77
CA VAL A 310 -10.47 -10.19 -14.67
C VAL A 310 -11.27 -11.26 -13.92
N LEU A 311 -11.94 -12.16 -14.64
CA LEU A 311 -12.68 -13.26 -14.01
C LEU A 311 -11.75 -14.23 -13.28
N ALA A 312 -10.66 -14.67 -13.91
CA ALA A 312 -9.71 -15.59 -13.30
C ALA A 312 -9.01 -14.98 -12.07
N SER A 313 -8.67 -13.68 -12.11
CA SER A 313 -8.10 -12.99 -10.96
C SER A 313 -9.11 -12.80 -9.82
N TRP A 314 -10.39 -12.58 -10.13
CA TRP A 314 -11.47 -12.53 -9.15
C TRP A 314 -11.69 -13.89 -8.48
N GLU A 315 -11.71 -14.97 -9.25
CA GLU A 315 -11.82 -16.34 -8.76
C GLU A 315 -10.64 -16.73 -7.86
N ARG A 316 -9.39 -16.43 -8.28
CA ARG A 316 -8.19 -16.60 -7.43
C ARG A 316 -8.26 -15.83 -6.11
N SER A 317 -8.98 -14.71 -6.11
CA SER A 317 -9.14 -13.86 -4.93
C SER A 317 -10.26 -14.34 -3.99
N GLY A 318 -11.06 -15.33 -4.38
CA GLY A 318 -12.12 -15.93 -3.56
C GLY A 318 -13.48 -16.02 -4.28
N GLY A 319 -13.64 -15.36 -5.43
CA GLY A 319 -14.84 -15.48 -6.28
C GLY A 319 -16.08 -14.73 -5.80
N SER A 320 -16.13 -14.28 -4.54
CA SER A 320 -17.19 -13.44 -3.98
C SER A 320 -16.66 -12.07 -3.54
N GLN A 321 -17.52 -11.04 -3.56
CA GLN A 321 -17.14 -9.70 -3.12
C GLN A 321 -16.67 -9.68 -1.67
N GLU A 322 -17.36 -10.39 -0.79
CA GLU A 322 -17.02 -10.51 0.62
C GLU A 322 -15.65 -11.13 0.84
N ALA A 323 -15.33 -12.24 0.14
CA ALA A 323 -14.03 -12.90 0.27
C ALA A 323 -12.89 -12.04 -0.25
N VAL A 324 -13.09 -11.34 -1.37
CA VAL A 324 -12.10 -10.40 -1.91
C VAL A 324 -11.90 -9.22 -0.96
N LEU A 325 -12.98 -8.68 -0.39
CA LEU A 325 -12.92 -7.58 0.57
C LEU A 325 -12.17 -7.99 1.84
N GLU A 326 -12.54 -9.12 2.44
CA GLU A 326 -11.88 -9.63 3.66
C GLU A 326 -10.38 -9.82 3.43
N ARG A 327 -10.01 -10.45 2.31
CA ARG A 327 -8.60 -10.71 1.98
C ARG A 327 -7.81 -9.42 1.73
N THR A 328 -8.40 -8.46 1.01
CA THR A 328 -7.75 -7.17 0.72
C THR A 328 -7.62 -6.31 1.97
N LEU A 329 -8.63 -6.27 2.84
CA LEU A 329 -8.56 -5.63 4.16
C LEU A 329 -7.48 -6.27 5.02
N ALA A 330 -7.43 -7.60 5.11
CA ALA A 330 -6.42 -8.31 5.88
C ALA A 330 -4.99 -8.08 5.35
N ALA A 331 -4.81 -7.97 4.03
CA ALA A 331 -3.51 -7.66 3.42
C ALA A 331 -3.10 -6.20 3.70
N ARG A 332 -4.00 -5.24 3.50
CA ARG A 332 -3.71 -3.82 3.76
C ARG A 332 -3.51 -3.53 5.24
N ARG A 333 -4.23 -4.20 6.14
CA ARG A 333 -4.01 -4.11 7.59
C ARG A 333 -2.60 -4.53 7.98
N ARG A 334 -2.13 -5.67 7.45
CA ARG A 334 -0.74 -6.13 7.66
C ARG A 334 0.29 -5.12 7.16
N ARG A 335 0.06 -4.50 5.99
CA ARG A 335 0.92 -3.45 5.45
C ARG A 335 0.91 -2.19 6.33
N ALA A 336 -0.26 -1.76 6.80
CA ALA A 336 -0.39 -0.61 7.70
C ALA A 336 0.32 -0.85 9.04
N GLU A 337 0.20 -2.06 9.59
CA GLU A 337 0.92 -2.47 10.81
C GLU A 337 2.43 -2.53 10.60
N ALA A 338 2.89 -3.04 9.45
CA ALA A 338 4.32 -3.06 9.08
C ALA A 338 4.89 -1.64 8.96
N ALA A 339 4.22 -0.75 8.23
CA ALA A 339 4.61 0.66 8.12
C ALA A 339 4.64 1.35 9.50
N GLY A 340 3.68 1.04 10.38
CA GLY A 340 3.70 1.54 11.76
C GLY A 340 4.91 1.05 12.57
N LYS A 341 5.32 -0.22 12.41
CA LYS A 341 6.53 -0.77 13.06
C LYS A 341 7.81 -0.15 12.50
N GLU A 342 7.87 0.10 11.20
CA GLU A 342 8.98 0.80 10.55
C GLU A 342 9.11 2.24 11.07
N ALA A 343 7.99 2.96 11.22
CA ALA A 343 7.98 4.30 11.80
C ALA A 343 8.51 4.32 13.25
N VAL A 344 8.09 3.35 14.09
CA VAL A 344 8.61 3.19 15.45
C VAL A 344 10.11 2.90 15.45
N THR A 345 10.57 2.04 14.53
CA THR A 345 11.99 1.70 14.42
C THR A 345 12.81 2.92 14.02
N ALA A 346 12.36 3.68 13.02
CA ALA A 346 12.99 4.92 12.57
C ALA A 346 13.05 5.97 13.69
N ARG A 347 11.99 6.14 14.48
CA ARG A 347 12.01 7.01 15.68
C ARG A 347 13.06 6.58 16.69
N SER A 348 13.20 5.28 16.94
CA SER A 348 14.23 4.77 17.84
C SER A 348 15.65 5.03 17.33
N GLU A 349 15.83 5.13 16.01
CA GLU A 349 17.11 5.51 15.40
C GLU A 349 17.39 7.00 15.58
N VAL A 350 16.39 7.88 15.40
CA VAL A 350 16.50 9.31 15.71
C VAL A 350 16.94 9.50 17.16
N GLU A 351 16.30 8.84 18.12
CA GLU A 351 16.66 8.93 19.55
C GLU A 351 18.11 8.50 19.82
N LYS A 352 18.59 7.45 19.14
CA LYS A 352 19.99 6.99 19.26
C LYS A 352 20.97 8.00 18.67
N LEU A 353 20.64 8.58 17.52
CA LEU A 353 21.48 9.57 16.83
C LEU A 353 21.52 10.88 17.63
N ASP A 354 20.40 11.32 18.20
CA ASP A 354 20.32 12.46 19.09
C ASP A 354 21.11 12.25 20.38
N ALA A 355 21.02 11.05 20.97
CA ALA A 355 21.82 10.69 22.14
C ALA A 355 23.33 10.70 21.79
N ALA A 356 23.72 10.17 20.63
CA ALA A 356 25.11 10.23 20.16
C ALA A 356 25.57 11.68 19.96
N ALA A 357 24.77 12.52 19.28
CA ALA A 357 25.05 13.94 19.12
C ALA A 357 25.19 14.66 20.47
N ALA A 358 24.33 14.35 21.45
CA ALA A 358 24.42 14.89 22.81
C ALA A 358 25.72 14.49 23.50
N THR A 359 26.17 13.23 23.37
CA THR A 359 27.47 12.79 23.93
C THR A 359 28.66 13.50 23.28
N VAL A 360 28.63 13.75 21.97
CA VAL A 360 29.68 14.52 21.27
C VAL A 360 29.69 15.98 21.75
N ARG A 361 28.52 16.63 21.90
CA ARG A 361 28.42 17.98 22.47
C ARG A 361 28.95 18.05 23.89
N GLN A 362 28.67 17.04 24.72
CA GLN A 362 29.21 16.96 26.08
C GLN A 362 30.74 16.87 26.05
N GLU A 363 31.33 16.04 25.20
CA GLU A 363 32.79 15.93 25.08
C GLU A 363 33.43 17.24 24.58
N MET A 364 32.84 17.91 23.59
CA MET A 364 33.29 19.24 23.15
C MET A 364 33.25 20.27 24.29
N ASN A 365 32.14 20.34 25.03
CA ASN A 365 32.00 21.25 26.17
C ASN A 365 33.00 20.94 27.30
N LEU A 366 33.27 19.65 27.56
CA LEU A 366 34.26 19.23 28.55
C LEU A 366 35.65 19.71 28.15
N ARG A 367 36.04 19.56 26.88
CA ARG A 367 37.33 20.05 26.37
C ARG A 367 37.42 21.56 26.42
N ASP A 368 36.37 22.27 26.03
CA ASP A 368 36.35 23.73 26.07
C ASP A 368 36.45 24.29 27.49
N ALA A 369 35.92 23.58 28.48
CA ALA A 369 36.03 23.93 29.89
C ALA A 369 37.43 23.63 30.49
N GLN A 370 38.28 22.85 29.83
CA GLN A 370 39.62 22.53 30.33
C GLN A 370 40.62 23.70 30.13
N PRO A 371 41.52 23.92 31.11
CA PRO A 371 42.65 24.83 30.95
C PRO A 371 43.48 24.51 29.70
N TYR A 372 43.94 25.53 28.98
CA TYR A 372 44.68 25.37 27.72
C TYR A 372 45.89 24.42 27.86
N GLU A 373 46.63 24.50 28.97
CA GLU A 373 47.79 23.64 29.24
C GLU A 373 47.41 22.15 29.34
N GLN A 374 46.23 21.85 29.88
CA GLN A 374 45.73 20.48 29.99
C GLN A 374 45.29 19.94 28.62
N ARG A 375 44.60 20.76 27.82
CA ARG A 375 44.21 20.40 26.45
C ARG A 375 45.41 20.06 25.57
N VAL A 376 46.42 20.92 25.56
CA VAL A 376 47.64 20.69 24.75
C VAL A 376 48.39 19.44 25.23
N ALA A 377 48.43 19.18 26.54
CA ALA A 377 49.05 17.97 27.08
C ALA A 377 48.27 16.69 26.71
N GLU A 378 46.94 16.72 26.75
CA GLU A 378 46.09 15.60 26.31
C GLU A 378 46.20 15.35 24.80
N GLU A 379 46.19 16.41 23.99
CA GLU A 379 46.36 16.31 22.53
C GLU A 379 47.74 15.73 22.16
N ALA A 380 48.80 16.19 22.84
CA ALA A 380 50.15 15.64 22.64
C ALA A 380 50.23 14.14 23.01
N ARG A 381 49.56 13.71 24.09
CA ARG A 381 49.45 12.29 24.46
C ARG A 381 48.70 11.49 23.42
N ARG A 382 47.60 12.02 22.87
CA ARG A 382 46.82 11.37 21.80
C ARG A 382 47.66 11.21 20.53
N ILE A 383 48.33 12.26 20.07
CA ILE A 383 49.20 12.20 18.89
C ILE A 383 50.31 11.16 19.09
N GLN A 384 50.91 11.09 20.29
CA GLN A 384 51.90 10.08 20.60
C GLN A 384 51.30 8.66 20.55
N ALA A 385 50.13 8.44 21.16
CA ALA A 385 49.44 7.15 21.15
C ALA A 385 49.08 6.71 19.72
N GLN A 386 48.60 7.62 18.87
CA GLN A 386 48.31 7.33 17.46
C GLN A 386 49.58 6.97 16.67
N GLN A 387 50.69 7.68 16.89
CA GLN A 387 51.96 7.34 16.25
C GLN A 387 52.50 5.99 16.71
N GLU A 388 52.34 5.63 17.98
CA GLU A 388 52.71 4.32 18.51
C GLU A 388 51.83 3.20 17.93
N ALA A 389 50.51 3.41 17.86
CA ALA A 389 49.59 2.47 17.22
C ALA A 389 49.91 2.25 15.74
N ALA A 390 50.17 3.32 14.98
CA ALA A 390 50.54 3.23 13.56
C ALA A 390 51.88 2.49 13.35
N ARG A 391 52.84 2.66 14.27
CA ARG A 391 54.11 1.89 14.26
C ARG A 391 53.89 0.42 14.57
N GLN A 392 53.01 0.08 15.50
CA GLN A 392 52.68 -1.31 15.81
C GLN A 392 51.97 -1.99 14.64
N GLN A 393 51.04 -1.30 13.99
CA GLN A 393 50.36 -1.81 12.79
C GLN A 393 51.33 -2.06 11.63
N SER A 394 52.27 -1.14 11.37
CA SER A 394 53.27 -1.36 10.32
C SER A 394 54.23 -2.52 10.63
N GLN A 395 54.59 -2.72 11.90
CA GLN A 395 55.37 -3.88 12.33
C GLN A 395 54.59 -5.20 12.16
N GLN A 396 53.31 -5.23 12.50
CA GLN A 396 52.46 -6.42 12.30
C GLN A 396 52.24 -6.75 10.82
N GLN A 397 52.03 -5.74 9.96
CA GLN A 397 51.92 -5.94 8.51
C GLN A 397 53.24 -6.42 7.89
N SER A 398 54.39 -5.93 8.37
CA SER A 398 55.70 -6.41 7.92
C SER A 398 56.02 -7.84 8.36
N ALA A 399 55.41 -8.34 9.43
CA ALA A 399 55.56 -9.72 9.90
C ALA A 399 54.64 -10.72 9.17
N GLN A 400 53.60 -10.25 8.46
CA GLN A 400 52.66 -11.10 7.72
C GLN A 400 53.01 -11.27 6.22
N HIS A 401 54.01 -10.53 5.71
CA HIS A 401 54.59 -10.83 4.39
C HIS A 401 55.77 -11.80 4.56
N PRO A 402 55.63 -13.10 4.21
CA PRO A 402 56.79 -13.98 4.14
C PRO A 402 57.75 -13.41 3.08
N GLY A 403 58.98 -13.11 3.50
CA GLY A 403 60.00 -12.54 2.63
C GLY A 403 60.25 -13.42 1.39
N PRO A 404 60.54 -12.84 0.22
CA PRO A 404 60.72 -13.57 -1.03
C PRO A 404 62.13 -14.15 -1.13
N ASP A 405 62.54 -14.99 -0.17
CA ASP A 405 63.92 -15.52 -0.11
C ASP A 405 63.98 -17.04 0.11
N GLU A 406 63.20 -17.83 -0.65
CA GLU A 406 63.45 -19.28 -0.81
C GLU A 406 63.14 -19.79 -2.24
N GLN A 407 63.65 -19.12 -3.28
CA GLN A 407 63.62 -19.68 -4.64
C GLN A 407 64.93 -19.54 -5.43
N GLN A 408 66.12 -19.57 -4.82
CA GLN A 408 67.37 -19.68 -5.60
C GLN A 408 68.44 -20.54 -4.93
N SER A 409 68.32 -21.87 -5.02
CA SER A 409 69.49 -22.77 -4.99
C SER A 409 69.18 -24.15 -5.58
N ARG A 410 69.01 -24.20 -6.91
CA ARG A 410 69.24 -25.42 -7.71
C ARG A 410 69.94 -25.07 -9.02
N GLY A 411 71.24 -24.87 -8.95
CA GLY A 411 72.19 -24.99 -10.05
C GLY A 411 73.54 -25.30 -9.42
N GLY A 412 74.08 -26.52 -9.46
CA GLY A 412 74.34 -27.28 -10.67
C GLY A 412 75.79 -27.06 -11.10
N THR A 413 76.76 -27.41 -10.25
CA THR A 413 78.19 -27.39 -10.63
C THR A 413 78.60 -28.71 -11.26
N LYS A 414 78.99 -28.63 -12.53
CA LYS A 414 79.75 -29.65 -13.26
C LYS A 414 81.11 -29.89 -12.60
N ARG A 415 81.47 -31.15 -12.37
CA ARG A 415 82.75 -31.75 -12.77
C ARG A 415 82.70 -33.27 -12.67
#